data_AF-A0A4R1W843-F1
#
_entry.id   AF-A0A4R1W843-F1
#
_cell.length_a   1.000
_cell.length_b   1.000
_cell.length_c   1.000
_cell.angle_alpha   90.00
_cell.angle_beta   90.00
_cell.angle_gamma   90.00
#
_symmetry.space_group_name_H-M   'P 1'
#
loop_
_entity.id
_entity.type
_entity.pdbx_description
1 polymer ?
#
loop_
_entity_poly.entity_id
_entity_poly.type
_entity_poly.pdbx_seq_one_letter_code
_entity_poly.pdbx_strand_id
1 'polypeptide(L)'
;MISGLELLLDARVMSDADVGRAFGHGGRSNADEVDRAALVAALLSSFTPADAPLIRELTRQEIAAVGDADSGCGDVLLACCWLLFMIGHVEDAALVWRAKNVNFDAHCYIDSVFLIPQGAAVTAEFARSRDLMDLVDWVEGEWIRDTGTVARDWRSGSFFARVPPAAASVEDLATWMRQ
;
A
#
# COMPACT_ATOMS: atom_id res chain seq x y z
N MET A 1 -8.25 -23.26 11.08
CA MET A 1 -7.63 -21.93 11.12
C MET A 1 -7.38 -21.59 9.66
N ILE A 2 -7.93 -20.47 9.18
CA ILE A 2 -7.75 -20.05 7.79
C ILE A 2 -6.30 -19.57 7.64
N SER A 3 -5.64 -19.95 6.55
CA SER A 3 -4.30 -19.45 6.21
C SER A 3 -4.37 -18.13 5.44
N GLY A 4 -3.30 -17.34 5.46
CA GLY A 4 -3.23 -16.14 4.63
C GLY A 4 -3.35 -16.41 3.13
N LEU A 5 -2.88 -17.58 2.67
CA LEU A 5 -3.00 -18.02 1.29
C LEU A 5 -4.45 -18.27 0.89
N GLU A 6 -5.23 -18.97 1.73
CA GLU A 6 -6.66 -19.17 1.49
C GLU A 6 -7.38 -17.82 1.44
N LEU A 7 -7.10 -16.93 2.40
CA LEU A 7 -7.65 -15.58 2.42
C LEU A 7 -7.32 -14.79 1.16
N LEU A 8 -6.07 -14.86 0.68
CA LEU A 8 -5.62 -14.19 -0.54
C LEU A 8 -6.26 -14.77 -1.81
N LEU A 9 -6.38 -16.10 -1.90
CA LEU A 9 -7.03 -16.74 -3.04
C LEU A 9 -8.51 -16.36 -3.13
N ASP A 10 -9.20 -16.30 -1.98
CA ASP A 10 -10.57 -15.83 -1.91
C ASP A 10 -10.68 -14.36 -2.31
N ALA A 11 -9.79 -13.49 -1.81
CA ALA A 11 -9.79 -12.07 -2.16
C ALA A 11 -9.52 -11.82 -3.66
N ARG A 12 -8.67 -12.64 -4.29
CA ARG A 12 -8.32 -12.51 -5.73
C ARG A 12 -9.50 -12.76 -6.68
N VAL A 13 -10.51 -13.51 -6.24
CA VAL A 13 -11.71 -13.79 -7.06
C VAL A 13 -12.87 -12.83 -6.75
N MET A 14 -12.71 -11.93 -5.78
CA MET A 14 -13.71 -10.93 -5.42
C MET A 14 -13.70 -9.75 -6.39
N SER A 15 -14.85 -9.13 -6.59
CA SER A 15 -14.92 -7.80 -7.19
C SER A 15 -14.42 -6.74 -6.20
N ASP A 16 -14.00 -5.55 -6.68
CA ASP A 16 -13.63 -4.42 -5.81
C ASP A 16 -14.72 -4.10 -4.78
N ALA A 17 -16.00 -4.19 -5.19
CA ALA A 17 -17.13 -3.95 -4.30
C ALA A 17 -17.30 -5.04 -3.22
N ASP A 18 -16.95 -6.28 -3.55
CA ASP A 18 -16.95 -7.39 -2.58
C ASP A 18 -15.79 -7.27 -1.60
N VAL A 19 -14.59 -6.91 -2.08
CA VAL A 19 -13.43 -6.59 -1.23
C VAL A 19 -13.77 -5.45 -0.27
N GLY A 20 -14.39 -4.39 -0.78
CA GLY A 20 -14.90 -3.26 0.01
C GLY A 20 -15.86 -3.69 1.12
N ARG A 21 -16.79 -4.62 0.83
CA ARG A 21 -17.73 -5.12 1.83
C ARG A 21 -17.12 -6.09 2.84
N ALA A 22 -16.22 -6.96 2.38
CA ALA A 22 -15.62 -8.00 3.20
C ALA A 22 -14.56 -7.43 4.16
N PHE A 23 -13.76 -6.48 3.65
CA PHE A 23 -12.58 -5.99 4.32
C PHE A 23 -12.63 -4.49 4.65
N GLY A 24 -13.63 -3.74 4.21
CA GLY A 24 -13.69 -2.29 4.41
C GLY A 24 -13.90 -1.84 5.86
N HIS A 25 -13.66 -0.55 6.09
CA HIS A 25 -13.80 0.09 7.40
C HIS A 25 -15.23 -0.04 7.95
N GLY A 26 -15.36 -0.53 9.18
CA GLY A 26 -16.66 -0.84 9.79
C GLY A 26 -17.30 -2.14 9.28
N GLY A 27 -16.52 -2.99 8.61
CA GLY A 27 -16.91 -4.33 8.16
C GLY A 27 -17.04 -5.34 9.31
N ARG A 28 -16.70 -6.61 9.06
CA ARG A 28 -16.64 -7.61 10.15
C ARG A 28 -15.67 -7.12 11.23
N SER A 29 -15.96 -7.35 12.52
CA SER A 29 -15.10 -6.86 13.61
C SER A 29 -13.62 -7.27 13.47
N ASN A 30 -13.35 -8.40 12.83
CA ASN A 30 -11.99 -8.91 12.63
C ASN A 30 -11.33 -8.44 11.32
N ALA A 31 -12.06 -7.78 10.41
CA ALA A 31 -11.51 -7.40 9.12
C ALA A 31 -10.37 -6.39 9.25
N ASP A 32 -10.60 -5.36 10.06
CA ASP A 32 -9.65 -4.29 10.36
C ASP A 32 -8.48 -4.81 11.23
N GLU A 33 -8.83 -5.62 12.25
CA GLU A 33 -7.90 -6.10 13.26
C GLU A 33 -7.22 -7.43 12.94
N VAL A 34 -7.54 -8.13 11.86
CA VAL A 34 -6.85 -9.39 11.53
C VAL A 34 -6.75 -9.54 10.02
N ASP A 35 -7.88 -9.55 9.32
CA ASP A 35 -7.90 -10.02 7.94
C ASP A 35 -7.12 -9.11 6.98
N ARG A 36 -7.25 -7.77 7.08
CA ARG A 36 -6.49 -6.85 6.21
C ARG A 36 -4.99 -6.96 6.42
N ALA A 37 -4.54 -6.98 7.68
CA ALA A 37 -3.12 -7.12 8.00
C ALA A 37 -2.54 -8.46 7.51
N ALA A 38 -3.29 -9.55 7.71
CA ALA A 38 -2.91 -10.87 7.21
C ALA A 38 -2.87 -10.94 5.68
N LEU A 39 -3.86 -10.34 5.02
CA LEU A 39 -3.96 -10.32 3.56
C LEU A 39 -2.82 -9.53 2.92
N VAL A 40 -2.46 -8.36 3.48
CA VAL A 40 -1.32 -7.57 3.01
C VAL A 40 0.00 -8.31 3.25
N ALA A 41 0.16 -9.01 4.39
CA ALA A 41 1.33 -9.85 4.63
C ALA A 41 1.43 -11.02 3.63
N ALA A 42 0.31 -11.66 3.28
CA ALA A 42 0.26 -12.69 2.24
C ALA A 42 0.63 -12.13 0.86
N LEU A 43 0.18 -10.91 0.53
CA LEU A 43 0.55 -10.20 -0.70
C LEU A 43 2.06 -9.88 -0.74
N LEU A 44 2.65 -9.40 0.36
CA LEU A 44 4.10 -9.15 0.43
C LEU A 44 4.95 -10.38 0.06
N SER A 45 4.43 -11.58 0.30
CA SER A 45 5.12 -12.84 -0.02
C SER A 45 4.97 -13.28 -1.49
N SER A 46 3.91 -12.83 -2.20
CA SER A 46 3.50 -13.47 -3.46
C SER A 46 2.67 -12.60 -4.42
N PHE A 47 2.77 -11.28 -4.31
CA PHE A 47 2.05 -10.37 -5.20
C PHE A 47 2.51 -10.52 -6.65
N THR A 48 1.59 -10.22 -7.55
CA THR A 48 1.79 -10.14 -8.99
C THR A 48 1.15 -8.87 -9.52
N PRO A 49 1.45 -8.42 -10.75
CA PRO A 49 0.79 -7.26 -11.34
C PRO A 49 -0.75 -7.40 -11.42
N ALA A 50 -1.29 -8.62 -11.46
CA ALA A 50 -2.73 -8.87 -11.47
C ALA A 50 -3.41 -8.51 -10.14
N ASP A 51 -2.65 -8.40 -9.05
CA ASP A 51 -3.15 -8.03 -7.72
C ASP A 51 -3.36 -6.52 -7.56
N ALA A 52 -2.99 -5.69 -8.56
CA ALA A 52 -3.09 -4.24 -8.47
C ALA A 52 -4.49 -3.72 -8.07
N PRO A 53 -5.62 -4.24 -8.63
CA PRO A 53 -6.96 -3.81 -8.20
C PRO A 53 -7.23 -4.07 -6.72
N LEU A 54 -6.86 -5.27 -6.23
CA LEU A 54 -7.01 -5.65 -4.83
C LEU A 54 -6.18 -4.75 -3.92
N ILE A 55 -4.91 -4.53 -4.26
CA ILE A 55 -4.00 -3.68 -3.48
C ILE A 55 -4.52 -2.24 -3.44
N ARG A 56 -5.02 -1.70 -4.56
CA ARG A 56 -5.63 -0.35 -4.60
C ARG A 56 -6.82 -0.26 -3.66
N GLU A 57 -7.68 -1.27 -3.66
CA GLU A 57 -8.85 -1.28 -2.80
C GLU A 57 -8.47 -1.36 -1.31
N LEU A 58 -7.54 -2.26 -0.94
CA LEU A 58 -6.98 -2.30 0.41
C LEU A 58 -6.34 -0.97 0.81
N THR A 59 -5.59 -0.32 -0.09
CA THR A 59 -5.01 1.00 0.16
C THR A 59 -6.09 2.05 0.47
N ARG A 60 -7.21 2.07 -0.27
CA ARG A 60 -8.32 3.00 0.00
C ARG A 60 -8.94 2.76 1.38
N GLN A 61 -9.08 1.50 1.77
CA GLN A 61 -9.63 1.12 3.07
C GLN A 61 -8.71 1.55 4.21
N GLU A 62 -7.40 1.36 4.06
CA GLU A 62 -6.41 1.80 5.05
C GLU A 62 -6.33 3.33 5.14
N ILE A 63 -6.43 4.06 4.02
CA ILE A 63 -6.53 5.53 4.05
C ILE A 63 -7.76 5.96 4.87
N ALA A 64 -8.91 5.32 4.67
CA ALA A 64 -10.11 5.65 5.43
C ALA A 64 -9.94 5.35 6.93
N ALA A 65 -9.44 4.15 7.26
CA ALA A 65 -9.23 3.72 8.64
C ALA A 65 -8.25 4.63 9.40
N VAL A 66 -7.13 5.01 8.78
CA VAL A 66 -6.14 5.93 9.37
C VAL A 66 -6.73 7.33 9.56
N GLY A 67 -7.52 7.81 8.60
CA GLY A 67 -8.19 9.11 8.69
C GLY A 67 -9.21 9.18 9.83
N ASP A 68 -9.96 8.11 10.07
CA ASP A 68 -11.01 8.05 11.10
C ASP A 68 -10.46 7.82 12.52
N ALA A 69 -9.34 7.08 12.64
CA ALA A 69 -8.76 6.72 13.93
C ALA A 69 -7.88 7.83 14.56
N ASP A 70 -7.50 8.86 13.81
CA ASP A 70 -6.46 9.85 14.18
C ASP A 70 -5.19 9.19 14.75
N SER A 71 -4.88 8.00 14.23
CA SER A 71 -3.69 7.21 14.57
C SER A 71 -2.53 7.54 13.62
N GLY A 72 -1.33 7.03 13.91
CA GLY A 72 -0.22 7.12 12.95
C GLY A 72 -0.51 6.40 11.62
N CYS A 73 0.47 6.38 10.71
CA CYS A 73 0.32 5.79 9.36
C CYS A 73 -0.11 4.30 9.37
N GLY A 74 0.45 3.51 10.29
CA GLY A 74 0.29 2.05 10.32
C GLY A 74 1.10 1.33 9.22
N ASP A 75 1.68 0.18 9.57
CA ASP A 75 2.52 -0.60 8.65
C ASP A 75 1.73 -1.24 7.50
N VAL A 76 0.43 -1.47 7.70
CA VAL A 76 -0.46 -1.98 6.65
C VAL A 76 -0.58 -0.97 5.51
N LEU A 77 -0.81 0.31 5.81
CA LEU A 77 -0.88 1.37 4.80
C LEU A 77 0.49 1.56 4.10
N LEU A 78 1.59 1.51 4.86
CA LEU A 78 2.93 1.60 4.29
C LEU A 78 3.18 0.43 3.31
N ALA A 79 2.88 -0.81 3.71
CA ALA A 79 3.05 -2.00 2.89
C ALA A 79 2.19 -1.95 1.61
N CYS A 80 0.95 -1.47 1.70
CA CYS A 80 0.09 -1.21 0.55
C CYS A 80 0.75 -0.22 -0.44
N CYS A 81 1.26 0.91 0.03
CA CYS A 81 1.94 1.89 -0.80
C CYS A 81 3.23 1.33 -1.44
N TRP A 82 3.99 0.53 -0.69
CA TRP A 82 5.18 -0.13 -1.22
C TRP A 82 4.82 -1.15 -2.31
N LEU A 83 3.77 -1.96 -2.13
CA LEU A 83 3.30 -2.92 -3.13
C LEU A 83 2.89 -2.21 -4.45
N LEU A 84 2.19 -1.07 -4.37
CA LEU A 84 1.86 -0.26 -5.55
C LEU A 84 3.11 0.28 -6.25
N PHE A 85 4.09 0.76 -5.47
CA PHE A 85 5.39 1.18 -6.00
C PHE A 85 6.16 0.03 -6.69
N MET A 86 6.10 -1.18 -6.12
CA MET A 86 6.72 -2.37 -6.68
C MET A 86 6.06 -2.83 -7.99
N ILE A 87 4.73 -2.73 -8.09
CA ILE A 87 4.00 -2.99 -9.33
C ILE A 87 4.36 -1.96 -10.41
N GLY A 88 4.49 -0.70 -10.00
CA GLY A 88 5.16 0.31 -10.81
C GLY A 88 4.28 1.05 -11.82
N HIS A 89 2.95 1.01 -11.69
CA HIS A 89 2.07 1.83 -12.53
C HIS A 89 2.09 3.30 -12.07
N VAL A 90 2.27 4.24 -13.00
CA VAL A 90 2.32 5.67 -12.66
C VAL A 90 0.99 6.18 -12.10
N GLU A 91 -0.12 5.60 -12.53
CA GLU A 91 -1.46 5.97 -12.11
C GLU A 91 -1.67 5.78 -10.59
N ASP A 92 -0.91 4.87 -9.99
CA ASP A 92 -0.98 4.58 -8.55
C ASP A 92 -0.33 5.68 -7.70
N ALA A 93 0.49 6.55 -8.30
CA ALA A 93 1.07 7.70 -7.62
C ALA A 93 0.02 8.63 -7.01
N ALA A 94 -1.15 8.78 -7.66
CA ALA A 94 -2.26 9.58 -7.10
C ALA A 94 -2.82 8.98 -5.81
N LEU A 95 -2.90 7.64 -5.72
CA LEU A 95 -3.41 6.95 -4.53
C LEU A 95 -2.37 6.96 -3.40
N VAL A 96 -1.09 6.74 -3.73
CA VAL A 96 0.02 6.86 -2.76
C VAL A 96 0.15 8.30 -2.27
N TRP A 97 -0.06 9.30 -3.13
CA TRP A 97 -0.09 10.71 -2.73
C TRP A 97 -1.21 11.00 -1.74
N ARG A 98 -2.40 10.47 -1.98
CA ARG A 98 -3.52 10.56 -1.04
C ARG A 98 -3.18 9.90 0.30
N ALA A 99 -2.56 8.72 0.29
CA ALA A 99 -2.11 8.04 1.51
C ALA A 99 -1.09 8.88 2.28
N LYS A 100 -0.07 9.40 1.60
CA LYS A 100 0.95 10.27 2.21
C LYS A 100 0.36 11.54 2.83
N ASN A 101 -0.79 12.01 2.36
CA ASN A 101 -1.42 13.24 2.89
C ASN A 101 -2.63 12.97 3.79
N VAL A 102 -2.85 11.74 4.25
CA VAL A 102 -3.97 11.45 5.16
C VAL A 102 -3.76 12.11 6.54
N ASN A 103 -2.52 12.12 7.04
CA ASN A 103 -2.11 12.83 8.25
C ASN A 103 -0.58 13.08 8.26
N PHE A 104 -0.08 13.75 9.30
CA PHE A 104 1.34 14.10 9.41
C PHE A 104 2.26 12.89 9.52
N ASP A 105 1.85 11.85 10.25
CA ASP A 105 2.65 10.65 10.44
C ASP A 105 2.80 9.88 9.13
N ALA A 106 1.72 9.72 8.35
CA ALA A 106 1.78 9.14 7.01
C ALA A 106 2.63 9.98 6.06
N HIS A 107 2.58 11.31 6.19
CA HIS A 107 3.41 12.21 5.39
C HIS A 107 4.89 11.97 5.64
N CYS A 108 5.28 11.70 6.89
CA CYS A 108 6.67 11.41 7.24
C CYS A 108 7.07 9.95 6.95
N TYR A 109 6.16 9.01 7.15
CA TYR A 109 6.45 7.57 7.14
C TYR A 109 6.46 6.95 5.74
N ILE A 110 5.53 7.37 4.87
CA ILE A 110 5.48 6.88 3.49
C ILE A 110 6.60 7.53 2.69
N ASP A 111 7.57 6.73 2.25
CA ASP A 111 8.69 7.24 1.48
C ASP A 111 8.19 7.85 0.17
N SER A 112 8.66 9.06 -0.07
CA SER A 112 8.36 9.84 -1.24
C SER A 112 8.77 9.18 -2.56
N VAL A 113 9.73 8.27 -2.55
CA VAL A 113 10.11 7.50 -3.74
C VAL A 113 8.96 6.64 -4.25
N PHE A 114 7.99 6.29 -3.40
CA PHE A 114 6.81 5.52 -3.81
C PHE A 114 5.90 6.30 -4.75
N LEU A 115 6.00 7.62 -4.75
CA LEU A 115 5.27 8.48 -5.68
C LEU A 115 5.82 8.42 -7.09
N ILE A 116 7.05 7.94 -7.28
CA ILE A 116 7.76 7.99 -8.55
C ILE A 116 8.14 6.60 -9.08
N PRO A 117 7.18 5.66 -9.23
CA PRO A 117 7.48 4.29 -9.64
C PRO A 117 8.22 4.21 -10.99
N GLN A 118 7.97 5.14 -11.91
CA GLN A 118 8.65 5.23 -13.20
C GLN A 118 9.56 6.47 -13.31
N GLY A 119 9.86 7.11 -12.18
CA GLY A 119 10.64 8.35 -12.11
C GLY A 119 9.79 9.62 -12.01
N ALA A 120 10.44 10.71 -11.59
CA ALA A 120 9.79 11.98 -11.29
C ALA A 120 9.13 12.63 -12.52
N ALA A 121 9.82 12.64 -13.66
CA ALA A 121 9.30 13.25 -14.89
C ALA A 121 7.98 12.60 -15.37
N VAL A 122 7.93 11.27 -15.40
CA VAL A 122 6.74 10.50 -15.80
C VAL A 122 5.58 10.76 -14.83
N THR A 123 5.88 10.82 -13.54
CA THR A 123 4.89 11.10 -12.50
C THR A 123 4.36 12.52 -12.60
N ALA A 124 5.21 13.51 -12.84
CA ALA A 124 4.83 14.91 -13.00
C ALA A 124 3.94 15.11 -14.23
N GLU A 125 4.26 14.45 -15.35
CA GLU A 125 3.41 14.46 -16.55
C GLU A 125 2.03 13.85 -16.27
N PHE A 126 1.99 12.68 -15.64
CA PHE A 126 0.74 12.06 -15.21
C PHE A 126 -0.06 12.98 -14.29
N ALA A 127 0.57 13.54 -13.25
CA ALA A 127 -0.08 14.42 -12.29
C ALA A 127 -0.66 15.68 -12.96
N ARG A 128 0.06 16.27 -13.94
CA ARG A 128 -0.45 17.38 -14.76
C ARG A 128 -1.70 16.99 -15.55
N SER A 129 -1.70 15.81 -16.17
CA SER A 129 -2.87 15.33 -16.93
C SER A 129 -4.12 15.10 -16.07
N ARG A 130 -3.94 15.03 -14.73
CA ARG A 130 -4.99 14.79 -13.74
C ARG A 130 -5.29 16.00 -12.86
N ASP A 131 -4.69 17.16 -13.15
CA ASP A 131 -4.83 18.39 -12.37
C ASP A 131 -4.41 18.25 -10.89
N LEU A 132 -3.38 17.43 -10.63
CA LEU A 132 -2.83 17.20 -9.29
C LEU A 132 -1.59 18.07 -9.07
N MET A 133 -1.76 19.40 -9.06
CA MET A 133 -0.63 20.34 -9.02
C MET A 133 0.24 20.20 -7.77
N ASP A 134 -0.34 19.92 -6.60
CA ASP A 134 0.44 19.69 -5.37
C ASP A 134 1.40 18.50 -5.50
N LEU A 135 0.99 17.45 -6.24
CA LEU A 135 1.86 16.31 -6.51
C LEU A 135 2.96 16.68 -7.52
N VAL A 136 2.67 17.52 -8.52
CA VAL A 136 3.67 18.05 -9.46
C VAL A 136 4.76 18.81 -8.71
N ASP A 137 4.35 19.79 -7.89
CA ASP A 137 5.26 20.62 -7.10
C ASP A 137 6.12 19.77 -6.16
N TRP A 138 5.51 18.73 -5.57
CA TRP A 138 6.22 17.78 -4.72
C TRP A 138 7.30 17.03 -5.50
N VAL A 139 6.93 16.31 -6.57
CA VAL A 139 7.88 15.42 -7.28
C VAL A 139 8.94 16.15 -8.09
N GLU A 140 8.69 17.40 -8.48
CA GLU A 140 9.67 18.27 -9.15
C GLU A 140 10.52 19.09 -8.16
N GLY A 141 10.21 19.02 -6.87
CA GLY A 141 10.97 19.72 -5.83
C GLY A 141 12.38 19.17 -5.61
N GLU A 142 13.30 20.05 -5.18
CA GLU A 142 14.74 19.78 -4.97
C GLU A 142 15.08 18.90 -3.75
N TRP A 143 14.07 18.32 -3.08
CA TRP A 143 14.24 17.59 -1.83
C TRP A 143 14.50 16.09 -2.03
N ILE A 144 14.26 15.51 -3.23
CA ILE A 144 14.78 14.17 -3.55
C ILE A 144 16.06 14.27 -4.40
N ARG A 145 17.20 14.04 -3.75
CA ARG A 145 18.46 13.77 -4.45
C ARG A 145 18.59 12.27 -4.69
N ASP A 146 19.03 11.89 -5.89
CA ASP A 146 19.27 10.50 -6.30
C ASP A 146 18.04 9.56 -6.15
N THR A 147 16.90 10.00 -6.68
CA THR A 147 15.65 9.20 -6.77
C THR A 147 15.89 7.78 -7.31
N GLY A 148 16.81 7.63 -8.26
CA GLY A 148 17.12 6.35 -8.90
C GLY A 148 17.78 5.34 -7.96
N THR A 149 18.73 5.76 -7.11
CA THR A 149 19.34 4.87 -6.12
C THR A 149 18.38 4.54 -5.01
N VAL A 150 17.67 5.52 -4.44
CA VAL A 150 16.68 5.26 -3.38
C VAL A 150 15.57 4.31 -3.88
N ALA A 151 15.10 4.49 -5.12
CA ALA A 151 14.10 3.59 -5.71
C ALA A 151 14.63 2.16 -5.87
N ARG A 152 15.91 2.01 -6.25
CA ARG A 152 16.55 0.70 -6.36
C ARG A 152 16.68 0.05 -4.99
N ASP A 153 17.13 0.81 -4.00
CA ASP A 153 17.31 0.34 -2.63
C ASP A 153 15.99 -0.13 -2.02
N TRP A 154 14.88 0.59 -2.24
CA TRP A 154 13.56 0.13 -1.81
C TRP A 154 13.07 -1.12 -2.53
N ARG A 155 13.40 -1.28 -3.82
CA ARG A 155 13.02 -2.46 -4.62
C ARG A 155 13.82 -3.72 -4.28
N SER A 156 15.10 -3.55 -3.97
CA SER A 156 15.99 -4.65 -3.55
C SER A 156 16.09 -4.80 -2.03
N GLY A 157 15.46 -3.89 -1.29
CA GLY A 157 15.62 -3.72 0.15
C GLY A 157 14.98 -4.84 0.95
N SER A 158 15.46 -5.02 2.17
CA SER A 158 15.00 -6.08 3.07
C SER A 158 13.83 -5.67 3.96
N PHE A 159 13.23 -4.49 3.75
CA PHE A 159 12.22 -3.91 4.66
C PHE A 159 11.08 -4.90 4.96
N PHE A 160 10.56 -5.58 3.94
CA PHE A 160 9.56 -6.65 4.09
C PHE A 160 10.12 -8.07 3.86
N ALA A 161 11.44 -8.25 3.80
CA ALA A 161 12.05 -9.54 3.42
C ALA A 161 11.90 -10.65 4.47
N ARG A 162 11.45 -10.32 5.69
CA ARG A 162 11.20 -11.30 6.77
C ARG A 162 9.72 -11.63 6.94
N VAL A 163 8.89 -11.31 5.95
CA VAL A 163 7.46 -11.67 5.97
C VAL A 163 7.30 -13.19 6.12
N PRO A 164 6.43 -13.66 7.04
CA PRO A 164 6.11 -15.07 7.14
C PRO A 164 5.50 -15.58 5.82
N PRO A 165 5.66 -16.87 5.48
CA PRO A 165 5.07 -17.41 4.27
C PRO A 165 3.54 -17.27 4.31
N ALA A 166 2.91 -17.01 3.15
CA ALA A 166 1.45 -16.89 3.06
C ALA A 166 0.68 -18.11 3.61
N ALA A 167 1.29 -19.29 3.68
CA ALA A 167 0.71 -20.49 4.29
C ALA A 167 0.58 -20.43 5.83
N ALA A 168 1.17 -19.43 6.49
CA ALA A 168 0.98 -19.18 7.91
C ALA A 168 -0.47 -18.82 8.25
N SER A 169 -0.82 -18.90 9.53
CA SER A 169 -2.15 -18.52 10.00
C SER A 169 -2.42 -17.03 9.78
N VAL A 170 -3.70 -16.67 9.63
CA VAL A 170 -4.09 -15.25 9.56
C VAL A 170 -3.67 -14.49 10.80
N GLU A 171 -3.73 -15.11 11.99
CA GLU A 171 -3.32 -14.50 13.24
C GLU A 171 -1.81 -14.22 13.30
N ASP A 172 -0.97 -15.17 12.85
CA ASP A 172 0.49 -14.99 12.83
C ASP A 172 0.90 -13.88 11.84
N LEU A 173 0.28 -13.87 10.66
CA LEU A 173 0.54 -12.85 9.63
C LEU A 173 0.10 -11.46 10.09
N ALA A 174 -1.11 -11.36 10.66
CA ALA A 174 -1.61 -10.10 11.20
C ALA A 174 -0.76 -9.59 12.37
N THR A 175 -0.30 -10.51 13.24
CA THR A 175 0.59 -10.17 14.35
C THR A 175 1.92 -9.64 13.82
N TRP A 176 2.54 -10.34 12.86
CA TRP A 176 3.81 -9.90 12.26
C TRP A 176 3.70 -8.53 11.60
N MET A 177 2.62 -8.26 10.88
CA MET A 177 2.38 -6.98 10.19
C MET A 177 2.24 -5.79 11.15
N ARG A 178 1.98 -6.01 12.45
CA ARG A 178 1.77 -4.94 13.44
C ARG A 178 2.90 -4.80 14.47
N GLN A 179 4.03 -5.46 14.26
CA GLN A 179 5.20 -5.40 15.16
C GLN A 179 6.01 -4.14 14.94
#